data_AF-A0A1C6E4G8-F1
#
_entry.id   AF-A0A1C6E4G8-F1
#
_cell.length_a   1.000
_cell.length_b   1.000
_cell.length_c   1.000
_cell.angle_alpha   90.00
_cell.angle_beta   90.00
_cell.angle_gamma   90.00
#
_symmetry.space_group_name_H-M   'P 1'
#
loop_
_entity.id
_entity.type
_entity.pdbx_description
1 polymer ?
#
loop_
_entity_poly.entity_id
_entity_poly.type
_entity_poly.pdbx_seq_one_letter_code
_entity_poly.pdbx_strand_id
1 'polypeptide(L)'
;MTLDEYEAIRLLDLENLQQEQAAAQMGVARTTVQLIYNNARRKLADCLVNGKRLVIEGGDVALCERHAQCPGRGHCCRSGRPKHLK
;
A
#
# COMPACT_ATOMS: atom_id res chain seq x y z
N MET A 1 -1.98 -12.28 0.66
CA MET A 1 -1.25 -11.09 0.17
C MET A 1 -1.17 -10.11 1.34
N THR A 2 -0.03 -9.46 1.57
CA THR A 2 0.10 -8.50 2.67
C THR A 2 -0.46 -7.13 2.28
N LEU A 3 -0.69 -6.26 3.27
CA LEU A 3 -1.09 -4.87 3.01
C LEU A 3 -0.02 -4.11 2.22
N ASP A 4 1.27 -4.33 2.47
CA ASP A 4 2.35 -3.70 1.68
C ASP A 4 2.32 -4.12 0.21
N GLU A 5 2.08 -5.41 -0.05
CA GLU A 5 1.94 -5.95 -1.40
C GLU A 5 0.75 -5.33 -2.13
N TYR A 6 -0.38 -5.20 -1.44
CA TYR A 6 -1.55 -4.51 -1.96
C TYR A 6 -1.26 -3.03 -2.25
N GLU A 7 -0.62 -2.34 -1.31
CA GLU A 7 -0.32 -0.91 -1.43
C GLU A 7 0.65 -0.65 -2.59
N ALA A 8 1.65 -1.51 -2.79
CA ALA A 8 2.55 -1.42 -3.93
C ALA A 8 1.79 -1.52 -5.28
N ILE A 9 0.80 -2.41 -5.38
CA ILE A 9 -0.07 -2.50 -6.58
C ILE A 9 -0.91 -1.22 -6.73
N ARG A 10 -1.51 -0.74 -5.63
CA ARG A 10 -2.33 0.48 -5.63
C ARG A 10 -1.53 1.69 -6.13
N LEU A 11 -0.32 1.89 -5.62
CA LEU A 11 0.50 3.05 -5.96
C LEU A 11 1.06 2.96 -7.38
N LEU A 12 1.59 1.81 -7.78
CA LEU A 12 2.29 1.65 -9.06
C LEU A 12 1.33 1.42 -10.24
N ASP A 13 0.36 0.51 -10.08
CA ASP A 13 -0.50 0.10 -11.20
C ASP A 13 -1.81 0.91 -11.27
N LEU A 14 -2.40 1.28 -10.13
CA LEU A 14 -3.67 2.03 -10.11
C LEU A 14 -3.44 3.56 -10.13
N GLU A 15 -2.55 4.07 -9.29
CA GLU A 15 -2.24 5.51 -9.23
C GLU A 15 -1.14 5.93 -10.21
N ASN A 16 -0.52 4.98 -10.93
CA ASN A 16 0.51 5.21 -11.94
C ASN A 16 1.72 6.01 -11.43
N LEU A 17 2.08 5.82 -10.16
CA LEU A 17 3.24 6.48 -9.58
C LEU A 17 4.54 5.83 -10.04
N GLN A 18 5.59 6.63 -10.11
CA GLN A 18 6.94 6.10 -10.29
C GLN A 18 7.40 5.37 -9.03
N GLN A 19 8.30 4.41 -9.21
CA GLN A 19 8.83 3.58 -8.12
C GLN A 19 9.43 4.37 -6.96
N GLU A 20 10.08 5.50 -7.26
CA GLU A 20 10.65 6.38 -6.26
C GLU A 20 9.57 7.08 -5.42
N GLN A 21 8.48 7.50 -6.07
CA GLN A 21 7.33 8.12 -5.39
C GLN A 21 6.61 7.09 -4.50
N ALA A 22 6.40 5.88 -5.01
CA ALA A 22 5.82 4.78 -4.22
C ALA A 22 6.70 4.44 -3.00
N ALA A 23 8.02 4.36 -3.17
CA ALA A 23 8.97 4.14 -2.07
C ALA A 23 8.92 5.26 -1.03
N ALA A 24 8.84 6.51 -1.48
CA ALA A 24 8.67 7.66 -0.60
C ALA A 24 7.34 7.62 0.17
N GLN A 25 6.24 7.13 -0.43
CA GLN A 25 4.97 7.00 0.27
C GLN A 25 4.97 5.83 1.27
N MET A 26 5.51 4.67 0.88
CA MET A 26 5.60 3.48 1.72
C MET A 26 6.67 3.58 2.82
N GLY A 27 7.55 4.58 2.76
CA GLY A 27 8.58 4.76 3.78
C GLY A 27 9.72 3.75 3.73
N VAL A 28 9.94 3.11 2.59
CA VAL A 28 10.96 2.07 2.39
C VAL A 28 11.92 2.44 1.25
N ALA A 29 12.99 1.66 1.07
CA ALA A 29 13.91 1.84 -0.04
C ALA A 29 13.26 1.48 -1.38
N ARG A 30 13.73 2.09 -2.48
CA ARG A 30 13.27 1.80 -3.85
C ARG A 30 13.35 0.31 -4.20
N THR A 31 14.44 -0.35 -3.82
CA THR A 31 14.64 -1.79 -4.02
C THR A 31 13.65 -2.63 -3.23
N THR A 32 13.29 -2.20 -2.01
CA THR A 32 12.26 -2.85 -1.20
C THR A 32 10.89 -2.78 -1.88
N VAL A 33 10.49 -1.61 -2.42
CA VAL A 33 9.25 -1.50 -3.21
C VAL A 33 9.27 -2.42 -4.41
N GLN A 34 10.40 -2.55 -5.12
CA GLN A 34 10.49 -3.49 -6.25
C GLN A 34 10.19 -4.92 -5.82
N LEU A 35 10.78 -5.36 -4.71
CA LEU A 35 10.62 -6.71 -4.18
C LEU A 35 9.17 -6.96 -3.76
N ILE A 36 8.57 -6.02 -3.03
CA ILE A 36 7.17 -6.08 -2.62
C ILE A 36 6.26 -6.17 -3.85
N TYR A 37 6.45 -5.28 -4.82
CA TYR A 37 5.66 -5.25 -6.05
C TYR A 37 5.77 -6.55 -6.86
N ASN A 38 6.97 -7.07 -7.03
CA ASN A 38 7.20 -8.33 -7.76
C ASN A 38 6.49 -9.51 -7.06
N ASN A 39 6.55 -9.57 -5.72
CA ASN A 39 5.84 -10.58 -4.95
C ASN A 39 4.32 -10.45 -5.09
N ALA A 40 3.81 -9.22 -5.04
CA ALA A 40 2.40 -8.91 -5.20
C ALA A 40 1.89 -9.35 -6.59
N ARG A 41 2.61 -9.00 -7.67
CA ARG A 41 2.28 -9.41 -9.05
C ARG A 41 2.24 -10.92 -9.22
N ARG A 42 3.20 -11.65 -8.64
CA ARG A 42 3.21 -13.12 -8.72
C ARG A 42 1.98 -13.72 -8.05
N LYS A 43 1.62 -13.25 -6.85
CA LYS A 43 0.43 -13.72 -6.12
C LYS A 43 -0.86 -13.37 -6.87
N LEU A 44 -0.93 -12.17 -7.43
CA LEU A 44 -2.07 -11.71 -8.20
C LEU A 44 -2.23 -12.54 -9.49
N ALA A 45 -1.15 -12.80 -10.22
CA ALA A 45 -1.14 -13.66 -11.39
C ALA A 45 -1.58 -15.10 -11.04
N ASP A 46 -1.06 -15.68 -9.96
CA ASP A 46 -1.47 -17.01 -9.48
C ASP A 46 -2.98 -17.06 -9.17
N CYS A 47 -3.53 -16.01 -8.54
CA CYS A 47 -4.96 -15.93 -8.25
C CYS A 47 -5.81 -15.84 -9.52
N LEU A 48 -5.41 -14.99 -10.47
CA LEU A 48 -6.15 -14.80 -11.72
C LEU A 48 -6.10 -16.03 -12.62
N VAL A 49 -4.92 -16.63 -12.79
CA VAL A 49 -4.73 -17.78 -13.70
C VAL A 49 -5.34 -19.05 -13.14
N ASN A 50 -5.19 -19.29 -11.83
CA ASN A 50 -5.64 -20.55 -11.21
C ASN A 50 -7.00 -20.41 -10.49
N GLY A 51 -7.70 -19.28 -10.63
CA GLY A 51 -9.00 -19.04 -9.99
C GLY A 51 -8.95 -19.09 -8.46
N LYS A 52 -7.79 -18.79 -7.85
CA LYS A 52 -7.64 -18.84 -6.39
C LYS A 52 -8.26 -17.59 -5.76
N ARG A 53 -8.78 -17.75 -4.54
CA ARG A 53 -9.25 -16.63 -3.73
C ARG A 53 -8.05 -15.73 -3.38
N LEU A 54 -8.14 -14.45 -3.75
CA LEU A 54 -7.19 -13.43 -3.30
C LEU A 54 -7.59 -12.97 -1.89
N VAL A 55 -6.76 -13.29 -0.89
CA VAL A 55 -6.93 -12.82 0.50
C VAL A 55 -5.87 -11.78 0.81
N ILE A 56 -6.29 -10.66 1.39
CA ILE A 56 -5.41 -9.57 1.84
C ILE A 56 -5.47 -9.53 3.36
N GLU A 57 -4.35 -9.76 4.02
CA GLU A 57 -4.27 -9.87 5.47
C GLU A 57 -2.86 -9.58 6.01
N GLY A 58 -2.79 -9.18 7.28
CA GLY A 58 -1.55 -8.83 7.96
C GLY A 58 -0.95 -7.48 7.55
N GLY A 59 0.11 -7.06 8.25
CA GLY A 59 0.79 -5.78 8.05
C GLY A 59 0.58 -4.81 9.21
N ASP A 60 1.55 -3.93 9.43
CA ASP A 60 1.49 -2.88 10.45
C ASP A 60 0.73 -1.68 9.90
N VAL A 61 -0.58 -1.65 10.15
CA VAL A 61 -1.43 -0.52 9.78
C VAL A 61 -1.57 0.46 10.92
N ALA A 62 -1.07 1.68 10.70
CA ALA A 62 -1.39 2.82 11.54
C ALA A 62 -2.79 3.34 11.14
N LEU A 63 -3.79 3.06 11.97
CA LEU A 63 -5.10 3.68 11.84
C LEU A 63 -5.07 5.07 12.50
N CYS A 64 -5.65 6.07 11.85
CA CYS A 64 -5.89 7.35 12.49
C CYS A 64 -6.87 7.14 13.66
N GLU A 65 -6.40 7.30 14.90
CA GLU A 65 -7.20 7.12 16.13
C GLU A 65 -8.42 8.04 16.19
N ARG A 66 -8.42 9.13 15.40
CA ARG A 66 -9.46 10.16 15.38
C ARG A 66 -10.45 10.02 14.22
N HIS A 67 -10.50 8.84 13.59
CA HIS A 67 -11.39 8.55 12.45
C HIS A 67 -12.86 8.90 12.72
N ALA A 68 -13.32 8.74 13.97
CA ALA A 68 -14.70 9.00 14.37
C ALA A 68 -15.08 10.49 14.43
N GLN A 69 -14.12 11.42 14.45
CA GLN A 69 -14.38 12.87 14.53
C GLN A 69 -14.01 13.65 13.26
N CYS A 70 -13.70 12.98 12.14
CA CYS A 70 -13.49 13.67 10.86
C CYS A 70 -14.86 14.01 10.20
N PRO A 71 -15.21 15.29 10.02
CA PRO A 71 -16.55 15.73 9.59
C PRO A 71 -16.81 15.59 8.08
N GLY A 72 -16.13 14.69 7.40
CA GLY A 72 -16.24 14.55 5.95
C GLY A 72 -15.90 13.13 5.52
N ARG A 73 -16.74 12.57 4.66
CA ARG A 73 -16.57 11.25 4.03
C ARG A 73 -15.11 11.07 3.57
N GLY A 74 -14.32 10.35 4.36
CA GLY A 74 -13.10 9.65 3.95
C GLY A 74 -11.92 10.46 3.34
N HIS A 75 -11.79 11.77 3.54
CA HIS A 75 -10.80 12.56 2.78
C HIS A 75 -9.74 13.38 3.55
N CYS A 76 -9.58 13.22 4.87
CA CYS A 76 -8.54 13.98 5.60
C CYS A 76 -7.19 13.25 5.75
N CYS A 77 -7.11 11.93 5.56
CA CYS A 77 -5.88 11.16 5.82
C CYS A 77 -5.26 10.49 4.57
N ARG A 78 -5.56 10.97 3.35
CA ARG A 78 -4.94 10.46 2.11
C ARG A 78 -3.69 11.22 1.66
N SER A 79 -3.25 12.24 2.40
CA SER A 79 -2.07 13.05 2.08
C SER A 79 -0.95 12.72 3.07
N GLY A 80 0.19 12.27 2.53
CA GLY A 80 1.28 11.66 3.28
C GLY A 80 1.88 12.47 4.42
N ARG A 81 2.32 11.70 5.43
CA ARG A 81 3.27 11.98 6.53
C ARG A 81 3.03 13.22 7.41
N PRO A 82 3.29 13.04 8.71
CA PRO A 82 4.44 13.70 9.29
C PRO A 82 5.46 12.64 9.72
N LYS A 83 6.69 12.77 9.22
CA LYS A 83 7.84 12.14 9.88
C LYS A 83 7.83 12.65 11.31
N HIS A 84 7.85 11.75 12.30
CA HIS A 84 8.13 12.13 13.67
C HIS A 84 9.43 12.94 13.68
N LEU A 85 9.30 14.25 13.93
CA LEU A 85 10.39 15.12 14.30
C LEU A 85 10.64 14.85 15.80
N LYS A 86 11.73 14.16 16.09
CA LYS A 86 12.49 14.29 17.33
C LYS A 86 13.95 14.39 16.95
#